data_AF-A0A6N7AN05-F1
#
_entry.id   AF-A0A6N7AN05-F1
#
_cell.length_a   1.000
_cell.length_b   1.000
_cell.length_c   1.000
_cell.angle_alpha   90.00
_cell.angle_beta   90.00
_cell.angle_gamma   90.00
#
_symmetry.space_group_name_H-M   'P 1'
#
loop_
_entity.id
_entity.type
_entity.pdbx_description
1 polymer ?
#
loop_
_entity_poly.entity_id
_entity_poly.type
_entity_poly.pdbx_seq_one_letter_code
_entity_poly.pdbx_strand_id
1 'polypeptide(L)'
;MLTLIADLARRMAQGNPHLKDPLQSEAIVLIDEVDLHLHPFWQQCVLGDLMRTFPNAQFIVSTHSPQVLSTVKPEYIVHLSRQDGDIIAGPA
;
A
#
# COMPACT_ATOMS: atom_id res chain seq x y z
N MET A 1 -8.06 -4.53 -7.92
CA MET A 1 -8.21 -3.33 -7.08
C MET A 1 -9.49 -3.34 -6.24
N LEU A 2 -10.71 -3.33 -6.83
CA LEU A 2 -11.96 -3.31 -6.05
C LEU A 2 -12.06 -4.46 -5.03
N THR A 3 -11.69 -5.68 -5.43
CA THR A 3 -11.68 -6.85 -4.54
C THR A 3 -10.71 -6.69 -3.37
N LEU A 4 -9.54 -6.08 -3.60
CA LEU A 4 -8.55 -5.83 -2.54
C LEU A 4 -9.11 -4.86 -1.50
N ILE A 5 -9.69 -3.75 -1.95
CA ILE A 5 -10.27 -2.73 -1.07
C ILE A 5 -11.45 -3.33 -0.28
N ALA A 6 -12.32 -4.08 -0.96
CA ALA A 6 -13.46 -4.73 -0.32
C ALA A 6 -13.01 -5.77 0.72
N ASP A 7 -11.99 -6.57 0.42
CA ASP A 7 -11.46 -7.55 1.37
C ASP A 7 -10.79 -6.87 2.57
N LEU A 8 -10.01 -5.80 2.34
CA LEU A 8 -9.40 -5.01 3.41
C LEU A 8 -10.45 -4.39 4.33
N ALA A 9 -11.45 -3.70 3.76
CA ALA A 9 -12.55 -3.11 4.52
C ALA A 9 -13.32 -4.17 5.32
N ARG A 10 -13.60 -5.33 4.71
CA ARG A 10 -14.26 -6.46 5.37
C ARG A 10 -13.43 -6.99 6.54
N ARG A 11 -12.11 -7.14 6.39
CA ARG A 11 -11.21 -7.59 7.46
C ARG A 11 -11.12 -6.58 8.60
N MET A 12 -11.06 -5.29 8.29
CA MET A 12 -11.06 -4.24 9.33
C MET A 12 -12.38 -4.25 10.11
N ALA A 13 -13.52 -4.43 9.45
CA ALA A 13 -14.83 -4.59 10.08
C ALA A 13 -14.93 -5.83 10.98
N GLN A 14 -14.39 -6.96 10.53
CA GLN A 14 -14.40 -8.20 11.30
C GLN A 14 -13.43 -8.20 12.49
N GLY A 15 -12.25 -7.59 12.31
CA GLY A 15 -11.24 -7.49 13.36
C GLY A 15 -11.60 -6.47 14.44
N ASN A 16 -12.42 -5.47 14.10
CA ASN A 16 -12.74 -4.35 14.99
C ASN A 16 -14.26 -4.12 15.11
N PRO A 17 -15.05 -5.13 15.54
CA PRO A 17 -16.51 -5.04 15.56
C PRO A 17 -17.06 -4.02 16.56
N HIS A 18 -16.22 -3.56 17.48
CA HIS A 18 -16.56 -2.56 18.50
C HIS A 18 -16.40 -1.12 18.00
N LEU A 19 -15.74 -0.90 16.86
CA LEU A 19 -15.61 0.42 16.27
C LEU A 19 -16.88 0.79 15.49
N LYS A 20 -17.34 2.03 15.70
CA LYS A 20 -18.49 2.58 14.97
C LYS A 20 -18.20 2.72 13.48
N ASP A 21 -16.96 3.07 13.13
CA ASP A 21 -16.46 3.09 11.76
C ASP A 21 -15.19 2.23 11.69
N PRO A 22 -15.28 1.00 11.19
CA PRO A 22 -14.13 0.12 11.10
C PRO A 22 -13.02 0.60 10.16
N LEU A 23 -13.28 1.54 9.25
CA LEU A 23 -12.23 2.09 8.38
C LEU A 23 -11.25 2.98 9.15
N GLN A 24 -11.64 3.42 10.35
CA GLN A 24 -10.78 4.16 11.28
C GLN A 24 -9.88 3.24 12.12
N SER A 25 -9.94 1.92 11.93
CA SER A 25 -9.07 1.02 12.70
C SER A 25 -7.60 1.30 12.40
N GLU A 26 -6.77 1.27 13.43
CA GLU A 26 -5.32 1.21 13.25
C GLU A 26 -4.94 -0.13 12.62
N ALA A 27 -4.10 -0.10 11.59
CA ALA A 27 -3.68 -1.30 10.89
C ALA A 27 -2.30 -1.13 10.23
N ILE A 28 -1.60 -2.24 10.06
CA ILE A 28 -0.45 -2.33 9.14
C ILE A 28 -0.90 -3.21 7.99
N VAL A 29 -0.82 -2.68 6.77
CA VAL A 29 -1.28 -3.33 5.55
C VAL A 29 -0.09 -3.54 4.63
N LEU A 30 0.19 -4.81 4.32
CA LEU A 30 1.22 -5.20 3.36
C LEU A 30 0.55 -5.52 2.03
N ILE A 31 0.96 -4.85 0.95
CA ILE A 31 0.45 -5.10 -0.40
C ILE A 31 1.63 -5.42 -1.30
N ASP A 32 1.62 -6.61 -1.85
CA ASP A 32 2.59 -6.98 -2.88
C ASP A 32 2.07 -6.52 -4.25
N GLU A 33 2.97 -5.99 -5.08
CA GLU A 33 2.73 -5.49 -6.43
C GLU A 33 1.46 -4.63 -6.53
N VAL A 34 1.42 -3.53 -5.77
CA VAL A 34 0.22 -2.66 -5.66
C VAL A 34 -0.25 -2.10 -7.02
N ASP A 35 0.64 -2.07 -8.02
CA ASP A 35 0.40 -1.60 -9.37
C ASP A 35 -0.07 -2.68 -10.37
N LEU A 36 -0.11 -3.95 -9.97
CA LEU A 36 -0.38 -5.08 -10.85
C LEU A 36 -1.75 -4.97 -11.54
N HIS A 37 -1.76 -5.10 -12.87
CA HIS A 37 -2.94 -4.97 -13.75
C HIS A 37 -3.71 -3.64 -13.61
N LEU A 38 -3.10 -2.59 -13.03
CA LEU A 38 -3.72 -1.27 -12.98
C LEU A 38 -3.44 -0.48 -14.26
N HIS A 39 -4.46 0.25 -14.72
CA HIS A 39 -4.26 1.27 -15.74
C HIS A 39 -3.27 2.34 -15.22
N PRO A 40 -2.36 2.87 -16.05
CA PRO A 40 -1.36 3.87 -15.65
C PRO A 40 -1.90 5.02 -14.81
N PHE A 41 -3.04 5.58 -15.20
CA PHE A 41 -3.72 6.63 -14.43
C PHE A 41 -4.02 6.21 -12.98
N TRP A 42 -4.44 4.97 -12.75
CA TRP A 42 -4.72 4.47 -11.40
C TRP A 42 -3.45 4.19 -10.59
N GLN A 43 -2.34 3.82 -11.23
CA GLN A 43 -1.06 3.68 -10.54
C GLN A 43 -0.63 5.00 -9.89
N GLN A 44 -1.03 6.14 -10.46
CA GLN A 44 -0.71 7.46 -9.92
C GLN A 44 -1.59 7.89 -8.73
N CYS A 45 -2.78 7.30 -8.55
CA CYS A 45 -3.71 7.72 -7.51
C CYS A 45 -3.96 6.65 -6.43
N VAL A 46 -3.63 5.38 -6.69
CA VAL A 46 -3.98 4.24 -5.82
C VAL A 46 -3.51 4.41 -4.37
N LEU A 47 -2.28 4.85 -4.13
CA LEU A 47 -1.77 5.03 -2.76
C LEU A 47 -2.47 6.19 -2.05
N GLY A 48 -2.69 7.30 -2.76
CA GLY A 48 -3.43 8.44 -2.22
C GLY A 48 -4.88 8.09 -1.87
N ASP A 49 -5.51 7.25 -2.68
CA ASP A 49 -6.87 6.75 -2.44
C ASP A 49 -6.91 5.81 -1.23
N LEU A 50 -5.97 4.87 -1.13
CA LEU A 50 -5.84 3.96 0.02
C LEU A 50 -5.62 4.72 1.34
N MET A 51 -4.67 5.66 1.37
CA MET A 51 -4.40 6.46 2.57
C MET A 51 -5.59 7.33 2.97
N ARG A 52 -6.37 7.83 2.00
CA ARG A 52 -7.57 8.63 2.27
C ARG A 52 -8.72 7.76 2.80
N THR A 53 -8.88 6.55 2.29
CA THR A 53 -9.93 5.62 2.72
C THR A 53 -9.65 4.99 4.09
N PHE A 54 -8.37 4.72 4.40
CA PHE A 54 -7.94 4.08 5.65
C PHE A 54 -6.92 4.98 6.37
N PRO A 55 -7.38 6.09 6.98
CA PRO A 55 -6.50 7.16 7.46
C PRO A 55 -5.53 6.75 8.57
N ASN A 56 -5.86 5.71 9.32
CA ASN A 56 -5.05 5.20 10.44
C ASN A 56 -4.26 3.93 10.08
N ALA A 57 -4.24 3.55 8.79
CA ALA A 57 -3.50 2.40 8.31
C ALA A 57 -2.12 2.82 7.78
N GLN A 58 -1.07 2.12 8.21
CA GLN A 58 0.25 2.19 7.61
C GLN A 58 0.33 1.20 6.45
N PHE A 59 0.59 1.71 5.24
CA PHE A 59 0.77 0.88 4.06
C PHE A 59 2.26 0.61 3.81
N ILE A 60 2.62 -0.66 3.71
CA ILE A 60 3.93 -1.12 3.25
C ILE A 60 3.68 -1.84 1.93
N VAL A 61 4.15 -1.27 0.83
CA VAL A 61 3.83 -1.76 -0.50
C VAL A 61 5.10 -2.08 -1.28
N SER A 62 5.05 -3.11 -2.12
CA SER A 62 6.04 -3.32 -3.18
C SER A 62 5.46 -2.84 -4.52
N THR A 63 6.33 -2.33 -5.39
CA THR A 63 5.96 -1.87 -6.73
C THR A 63 7.17 -1.93 -7.65
N HIS A 64 6.94 -2.27 -8.91
CA HIS A 64 7.90 -2.09 -9.98
C HIS A 64 7.58 -0.87 -10.86
N SER A 65 6.44 -0.20 -10.61
CA SER A 65 5.96 0.92 -11.43
C SER A 65 6.62 2.25 -11.02
N PRO A 66 7.35 2.91 -11.94
CA PRO A 66 7.85 4.27 -11.72
C PRO A 66 6.74 5.29 -11.47
N GLN A 67 5.52 5.02 -11.97
CA GLN A 67 4.39 5.92 -11.81
C GLN A 67 3.92 5.96 -10.36
N VAL A 68 3.87 4.81 -9.68
CA VAL A 68 3.60 4.75 -8.24
C VAL A 68 4.69 5.49 -7.47
N LEU A 69 5.97 5.21 -7.77
CA LEU A 69 7.10 5.83 -7.08
C LEU A 69 7.10 7.36 -7.17
N SER A 70 6.66 7.92 -8.30
CA SER A 70 6.56 9.38 -8.50
C SER A 70 5.54 10.08 -7.59
N THR A 71 4.65 9.33 -6.94
CA THR A 71 3.58 9.87 -6.09
C THR A 71 3.94 9.88 -4.60
N VAL A 72 5.06 9.24 -4.26
CA VAL A 72 5.54 9.03 -2.89
C VAL A 72 6.78 9.89 -2.68
N LYS A 73 6.92 10.46 -1.49
CA LYS A 73 8.12 11.23 -1.16
C LYS A 73 9.34 10.29 -1.04
N PRO A 74 10.55 10.71 -1.46
CA PRO A 74 11.74 9.85 -1.44
C PRO A 74 12.03 9.21 -0.08
N GLU A 75 11.75 9.89 1.04
CA GLU A 75 11.98 9.35 2.38
C GLU A 75 11.15 8.11 2.73
N TYR A 76 10.10 7.81 1.97
CA TYR A 76 9.26 6.63 2.14
C TYR A 76 9.58 5.51 1.13
N ILE A 77 10.58 5.70 0.28
CA ILE A 77 10.95 4.74 -0.75
C ILE A 77 12.18 3.97 -0.28
N VAL A 78 12.06 2.64 -0.26
CA VAL A 78 13.16 1.72 -0.01
C VAL A 78 13.43 0.93 -1.28
N HIS A 79 14.62 1.08 -1.83
CA HIS A 79 15.06 0.30 -2.98
C HIS A 79 15.67 -1.02 -2.51
N LEU A 80 15.13 -2.13 -3.02
CA LEU A 80 15.64 -3.46 -2.76
C LEU A 80 16.49 -3.92 -3.95
N SER A 81 17.72 -4.35 -3.68
CA SER A 81 18.63 -4.89 -4.70
C SER A 81 19.25 -6.20 -4.22
N ARG A 82 19.68 -7.05 -5.16
CA ARG A 82 20.41 -8.28 -4.85
C ARG A 82 21.88 -8.10 -5.18
N GLN A 83 22.77 -8.31 -4.21
CA GLN A 83 24.23 -8.26 -4.38
C GLN A 83 24.85 -9.49 -3.70
N ASP A 84 25.71 -10.21 -4.42
CA ASP A 84 26.42 -11.42 -3.92
C ASP A 84 25.52 -12.49 -3.29
N GLY A 85 24.25 -12.58 -3.72
CA GLY A 85 23.26 -13.52 -3.19
C GLY A 85 22.37 -12.94 -2.09
N ASP A 86 22.79 -11.86 -1.44
CA ASP A 86 22.07 -11.18 -0.36
C ASP A 86 21.12 -10.10 -0.89
N ILE A 87 20.05 -9.84 -0.13
CA ILE A 87 19.12 -8.74 -0.39
C ILE A 87 19.56 -7.53 0.43
N ILE A 88 19.84 -6.43 -0.25
CA ILE A 88 20.24 -5.15 0.34
C ILE A 88 19.10 -4.15 0.16
N ALA A 89 18.72 -3.52 1.28
CA ALA A 89 17.79 -2.40 1.30
C ALA A 89 18.57 -1.08 1.41
N GLY A 90 18.28 -0.14 0.52
CA GLY A 90 18.87 1.20 0.53
C GLY A 90 17.83 2.28 0.25
N PRO A 91 18.18 3.56 0.48
CA PRO A 91 17.36 4.66 -0.02
C PRO A 91 17.29 4.61 -1.56
N ALA A 92 16.17 5.06 -2.12
CA ALA A 92 16.02 5.24 -3.56
C ALA A 92 16.73 6.49 -4.08
#